data_AF-X1HRH7-F1
#
_entry.id   AF-X1HRH7-F1
#
_cell.length_a   1.000
_cell.length_b   1.000
_cell.length_c   1.000
_cell.angle_alpha   90.00
_cell.angle_beta   90.00
_cell.angle_gamma   90.00
#
_symmetry.space_group_name_H-M   'P 1'
#
loop_
_entity.id
_entity.type
_entity.pdbx_description
1 polymer ?
#
loop_
_entity_poly.entity_id
_entity_poly.type
_entity_poly.pdbx_seq_one_letter_code
_entity_poly.pdbx_strand_id
1 'polypeptide(L)'
;MIALMYLANQLAGLSFIPFDLFNWITKVLPGPVVTFGIDLMIDVLLLLGINVADAAKTAEQMMAVFGFFVLGTLLGAGFFVYASRVKEKPGIAGGLLSGALFGLPMIEVSVGVGTSDLIPAVNILWLVGLFAAWGLLLSWTTGNLYKYEQAVSEGEPEIRDVQRLNRRQFLITLGAASASITVVGTGLATFLERSERSRRQAELEGSMAHQVEVLEGKQLPNLDDPVTPAPGTRPEYTPLKDHYKVFIEVEPTEIDGSTWHLPITGLVENPLMLTKEEL
;
A
#
# COMPACT_ATOMS: atom_id res chain seq x y z
N MET A 1 11.21 -5.41 1.36
CA MET A 1 9.97 -5.88 2.02
C MET A 1 8.75 -5.26 1.36
N ILE A 2 8.54 -3.93 1.41
CA ILE A 2 7.36 -3.25 0.83
C ILE A 2 7.11 -3.65 -0.64
N ALA A 3 8.13 -3.58 -1.50
CA ALA A 3 8.00 -4.00 -2.90
C ALA A 3 7.56 -5.46 -3.08
N LEU A 4 7.98 -6.36 -2.18
CA LEU A 4 7.63 -7.77 -2.23
C LEU A 4 6.20 -8.03 -1.72
N MET A 5 5.73 -7.22 -0.76
CA MET A 5 4.32 -7.22 -0.35
C MET A 5 3.42 -6.71 -1.48
N TYR A 6 3.83 -5.62 -2.13
CA TYR A 6 3.09 -5.07 -3.27
C TYR A 6 2.99 -6.09 -4.41
N LEU A 7 4.11 -6.74 -4.75
CA LEU A 7 4.12 -7.77 -5.78
C LEU A 7 3.24 -8.97 -5.40
N ALA A 8 3.24 -9.40 -4.14
CA ALA A 8 2.39 -10.48 -3.67
C ALA A 8 0.90 -10.12 -3.71
N ASN A 9 0.56 -8.87 -3.37
CA ASN A 9 -0.80 -8.33 -3.50
C ASN A 9 -1.24 -8.34 -4.97
N GLN A 10 -0.40 -7.84 -5.89
CA GLN A 10 -0.72 -7.78 -7.33
C GLN A 10 -0.84 -9.16 -8.00
N LEU A 11 -0.06 -10.16 -7.55
CA LEU A 11 -0.05 -11.49 -8.17
C LEU A 11 -1.04 -12.48 -7.55
N ALA A 12 -1.36 -12.33 -6.26
CA ALA A 12 -2.09 -13.34 -5.51
C ALA A 12 -3.19 -12.77 -4.61
N GLY A 13 -3.45 -11.46 -4.61
CA GLY A 13 -4.47 -10.84 -3.75
C GLY A 13 -4.12 -10.88 -2.26
N LEU A 14 -2.84 -11.07 -1.91
CA LEU A 14 -2.37 -11.06 -0.52
C LEU A 14 -2.40 -9.65 0.07
N SER A 15 -2.49 -9.52 1.40
CA SER A 15 -2.59 -8.21 2.02
C SER A 15 -1.36 -7.34 1.83
N PHE A 16 -1.61 -6.06 1.55
CA PHE A 16 -0.60 -5.03 1.49
C PHE A 16 -0.63 -4.17 2.77
N ILE A 17 0.15 -4.59 3.77
CA ILE A 17 0.17 -3.97 5.12
C ILE A 17 0.28 -2.43 5.14
N PRO A 18 1.04 -1.75 4.27
CA PRO A 18 1.06 -0.29 4.29
C PRO A 18 -0.34 0.33 4.19
N PHE A 19 -1.22 -0.23 3.35
CA PHE A 19 -2.59 0.25 3.20
C PHE A 19 -3.48 -0.22 4.34
N ASP A 20 -3.35 -1.46 4.80
CA ASP A 20 -4.09 -1.97 5.97
C ASP A 20 -3.81 -1.12 7.21
N LEU A 21 -2.54 -0.82 7.46
CA LEU A 21 -2.12 0.02 8.57
C LEU A 21 -2.69 1.43 8.44
N PHE A 22 -2.64 2.02 7.25
CA PHE A 22 -3.21 3.34 7.03
C PHE A 22 -4.73 3.36 7.28
N ASN A 23 -5.47 2.40 6.73
CA ASN A 23 -6.91 2.24 6.95
C ASN A 23 -7.25 1.99 8.42
N TRP A 24 -6.44 1.21 9.14
CA TRP A 24 -6.63 0.97 10.56
C TRP A 24 -6.38 2.24 11.39
N ILE A 25 -5.31 2.97 11.08
CA ILE A 25 -4.96 4.23 11.76
C ILE A 25 -6.10 5.25 11.61
N THR A 26 -6.66 5.42 10.41
CA THR A 26 -7.75 6.38 10.18
C THR A 26 -9.04 5.99 10.89
N LYS A 27 -9.27 4.69 11.15
CA LYS A 27 -10.43 4.18 11.90
C LYS A 27 -10.25 4.28 13.42
N VAL A 28 -9.01 4.26 13.93
CA VAL A 28 -8.71 4.25 15.37
C VAL A 28 -8.37 5.63 15.93
N LEU A 29 -7.78 6.52 15.13
CA LEU A 29 -7.40 7.85 15.58
C LEU A 29 -8.63 8.73 15.89
N PRO A 30 -8.53 9.66 16.86
CA PRO A 30 -9.58 10.65 17.08
C PRO A 30 -9.81 11.50 15.82
N GLY A 31 -11.08 11.80 15.53
CA GLY A 31 -11.48 12.60 14.35
C GLY A 31 -10.65 13.87 14.11
N PRO A 32 -10.30 14.67 15.14
CA PRO A 32 -9.44 15.85 14.97
C PRO A 32 -8.05 15.56 14.42
N VAL A 33 -7.46 14.40 14.74
CA VAL A 33 -6.12 14.02 14.25
C VAL A 33 -6.18 13.60 12.79
N VAL A 34 -7.22 12.85 12.41
CA VAL A 34 -7.44 12.42 11.02
C VAL A 34 -7.71 13.63 10.13
N THR A 35 -8.61 14.52 10.56
CA THR A 35 -8.94 15.76 9.82
C THR A 35 -7.73 16.67 9.68
N PHE A 36 -6.92 16.85 10.74
CA PHE A 36 -5.65 17.59 10.62
C PHE A 36 -4.72 17.02 9.54
N GLY A 37 -4.59 15.70 9.44
CA GLY A 37 -3.80 15.05 8.40
C GLY A 37 -4.37 15.26 6.99
N ILE A 38 -5.70 15.18 6.85
CA ILE A 38 -6.40 15.41 5.59
C ILE A 38 -6.25 16.87 5.15
N ASP A 39 -6.46 17.82 6.06
CA ASP A 39 -6.33 19.26 5.79
C ASP A 39 -4.90 19.59 5.37
N LEU A 40 -3.89 19.06 6.07
CA LEU A 40 -2.48 19.23 5.70
C LEU A 40 -2.18 18.69 4.30
N MET A 41 -2.71 17.51 3.95
CA MET A 41 -2.55 16.95 2.61
C MET A 41 -3.21 17.85 1.55
N ILE A 42 -4.44 18.30 1.79
CA ILE A 42 -5.18 19.18 0.87
C ILE A 42 -4.41 20.50 0.68
N ASP A 43 -3.96 21.12 1.76
CA ASP A 43 -3.20 22.37 1.73
C ASP A 43 -1.90 22.22 0.93
N VAL A 44 -1.18 21.11 1.11
CA VAL A 44 0.04 20.82 0.33
C VAL A 44 -0.28 20.63 -1.15
N LEU A 45 -1.34 19.91 -1.50
CA LEU A 45 -1.75 19.74 -2.90
C LEU A 45 -2.14 21.07 -3.54
N LEU A 46 -2.94 21.90 -2.83
CA LEU A 46 -3.32 23.23 -3.29
C LEU A 46 -2.11 24.16 -3.42
N LEU A 47 -1.16 24.11 -2.47
CA LEU A 47 0.09 24.87 -2.52
C LEU A 47 0.93 24.51 -3.74
N LEU A 48 0.94 23.24 -4.14
CA LEU A 48 1.63 22.75 -5.32
C LEU A 48 0.84 22.98 -6.62
N GLY A 49 -0.37 23.55 -6.55
CA GLY A 49 -1.26 23.76 -7.70
C GLY A 49 -1.82 22.47 -8.30
N ILE A 50 -1.85 21.39 -7.53
CA ILE A 50 -2.34 20.07 -7.94
C ILE A 50 -3.85 19.97 -7.66
N ASN A 51 -4.61 19.43 -8.62
CA ASN A 51 -6.04 19.18 -8.42
C ASN A 51 -6.24 18.08 -7.35
N VAL A 52 -6.90 18.45 -6.25
CA VAL A 52 -7.18 17.55 -5.13
C VAL A 52 -8.06 16.38 -5.56
N ALA A 53 -9.04 16.60 -6.44
CA ALA A 53 -9.96 15.54 -6.90
C ALA A 53 -9.22 14.42 -7.63
N ASP A 54 -8.16 14.77 -8.37
CA ASP A 54 -7.39 13.81 -9.17
C ASP A 54 -6.26 13.16 -8.36
N ALA A 55 -5.69 13.88 -7.38
CA ALA A 55 -4.46 13.49 -6.71
C ALA A 55 -4.62 13.00 -5.26
N ALA A 56 -5.74 13.29 -4.59
CA ALA A 56 -5.92 12.94 -3.17
C ALA A 56 -5.71 11.45 -2.92
N LYS A 57 -6.26 10.58 -3.78
CA LYS A 57 -6.12 9.13 -3.62
C LYS A 57 -4.68 8.66 -3.73
N THR A 58 -3.95 9.16 -4.72
CA THR A 58 -2.53 8.86 -4.88
C THR A 58 -1.72 9.42 -3.71
N ALA A 59 -2.08 10.58 -3.17
CA ALA A 59 -1.45 11.15 -1.99
C ALA A 59 -1.64 10.27 -0.75
N GLU A 60 -2.85 9.76 -0.49
CA GLU A 60 -3.11 8.79 0.58
C GLU A 60 -2.27 7.52 0.42
N GLN A 61 -2.22 6.94 -0.78
CA GLN A 61 -1.40 5.76 -1.07
C GLN A 61 0.09 6.01 -0.84
N MET A 62 0.60 7.18 -1.27
CA MET A 62 1.98 7.59 -1.01
C MET A 62 2.25 7.75 0.49
N MET A 63 1.33 8.37 1.23
CA MET A 63 1.45 8.52 2.69
C MET A 63 1.47 7.17 3.40
N ALA A 64 0.63 6.23 2.97
CA ALA A 64 0.59 4.87 3.53
C ALA A 64 1.92 4.14 3.33
N VAL A 65 2.46 4.13 2.10
CA VAL A 65 3.75 3.51 1.78
C VAL A 65 4.90 4.21 2.50
N PHE A 66 4.92 5.54 2.46
CA PHE A 66 5.97 6.34 3.07
C PHE A 66 5.97 6.21 4.60
N GLY A 67 4.79 6.29 5.23
CA GLY A 67 4.62 6.12 6.66
C GLY A 67 5.08 4.75 7.13
N PHE A 68 4.71 3.69 6.41
CA PHE A 68 5.18 2.34 6.72
C PHE A 68 6.70 2.17 6.53
N PHE A 69 7.27 2.79 5.50
CA PHE A 69 8.73 2.81 5.28
C PHE A 69 9.47 3.50 6.44
N VAL A 70 8.98 4.68 6.87
CA VAL A 70 9.55 5.42 8.01
C VAL A 70 9.45 4.59 9.29
N LEU A 71 8.28 4.01 9.56
CA LEU A 71 8.06 3.15 10.73
C LEU A 71 9.02 1.96 10.74
N GLY A 72 9.11 1.20 9.64
CA GLY A 72 10.01 0.06 9.53
C GLY A 72 11.49 0.45 9.67
N THR A 73 11.88 1.61 9.14
CA THR A 73 13.24 2.16 9.28
C THR A 73 13.57 2.52 10.72
N LEU A 74 12.66 3.21 11.42
CA LEU A 74 12.83 3.58 12.83
C LEU A 74 12.95 2.34 13.72
N LEU A 75 12.12 1.32 13.47
CA LEU A 75 12.17 0.07 14.23
C LEU A 75 13.46 -0.73 13.96
N GLY A 76 13.88 -0.81 12.70
CA GLY A 76 15.17 -1.44 12.35
C GLY A 76 16.36 -0.71 12.98
N ALA A 77 16.36 0.62 12.96
CA ALA A 77 17.36 1.45 13.63
C ALA A 77 17.33 1.27 15.15
N GLY A 78 16.14 1.20 15.75
CA GLY A 78 15.97 0.91 17.17
C GLY A 78 16.53 -0.45 17.56
N PHE A 79 16.25 -1.49 16.77
CA PHE A 79 16.84 -2.82 16.95
C PHE A 79 18.36 -2.79 16.84
N PHE A 80 18.92 -2.08 15.84
CA PHE A 80 20.36 -1.92 15.69
C PHE A 80 21.00 -1.25 16.91
N VAL A 81 20.42 -0.15 17.39
CA VAL A 81 20.89 0.54 18.60
C VAL A 81 20.82 -0.38 19.82
N TYR A 82 19.73 -1.13 19.99
CA TYR A 82 19.61 -2.12 21.05
C TYR A 82 20.70 -3.20 20.95
N ALA A 83 20.84 -3.83 19.78
CA ALA A 83 21.84 -4.86 19.53
C ALA A 83 23.27 -4.34 19.72
N SER A 84 23.56 -3.08 19.39
CA SER A 84 24.88 -2.47 19.63
C SER A 84 25.22 -2.28 21.11
N ARG A 85 24.21 -2.20 21.99
CA ARG A 85 24.42 -2.08 23.44
C ARG A 85 24.58 -3.42 24.13
N VAL A 86 23.98 -4.46 23.57
CA VAL A 86 24.13 -5.83 24.06
C VAL A 86 25.42 -6.39 23.46
N LYS A 87 26.45 -6.64 24.29
CA LYS A 87 27.77 -7.18 23.86
C LYS A 87 27.72 -8.65 23.42
N GLU A 88 26.55 -9.12 22.99
CA GLU A 88 26.35 -10.47 22.50
C GLU A 88 25.87 -10.41 21.06
N LYS A 89 26.32 -11.39 20.27
CA LYS A 89 25.90 -11.52 18.88
C LYS A 89 24.39 -11.71 18.86
N PRO A 90 23.62 -10.86 18.15
CA PRO A 90 22.18 -11.07 18.02
C PRO A 90 21.95 -12.41 17.30
N GLY A 91 21.52 -13.42 18.07
CA GLY A 91 21.23 -14.75 17.53
C GLY A 91 19.96 -14.76 16.70
N ILE A 92 19.73 -15.89 16.03
CA ILE A 92 18.51 -16.17 15.24
C ILE A 92 17.24 -15.87 16.08
N ALA A 93 17.25 -16.25 17.36
CA ALA A 93 16.16 -15.97 18.29
C ALA A 93 15.88 -14.47 18.45
N GLY A 94 16.92 -13.63 18.54
CA GLY A 94 16.76 -12.17 18.64
C GLY A 94 16.16 -11.55 17.37
N GLY A 95 16.53 -12.07 16.20
CA GLY A 95 15.91 -11.69 14.92
C GLY A 95 14.45 -12.14 14.81
N LEU A 96 14.14 -13.36 15.21
CA LEU A 96 12.75 -13.85 15.20
C LEU A 96 11.88 -13.09 16.19
N LEU A 97 12.40 -12.77 17.38
CA LEU A 97 11.69 -11.96 18.37
C LEU A 97 11.41 -10.54 17.86
N SER A 98 12.35 -9.89 17.18
CA SER A 98 12.11 -8.56 16.60
C SER A 98 11.12 -8.62 15.43
N GLY A 99 11.23 -9.65 14.59
CA GLY A 99 10.25 -9.95 13.55
C GLY A 99 8.85 -10.18 14.12
N ALA A 100 8.71 -10.95 15.20
CA ALA A 100 7.43 -11.21 15.85
C ALA A 100 6.87 -9.98 16.57
N LEU A 101 7.71 -9.22 17.26
CA LEU A 101 7.31 -8.01 17.99
C LEU A 101 6.68 -6.97 17.06
N PHE A 102 7.21 -6.83 15.84
CA PHE A 102 6.63 -5.93 14.84
C PHE A 102 5.55 -6.60 13.99
N GLY A 103 5.76 -7.86 13.61
CA GLY A 103 4.89 -8.59 12.70
C GLY A 103 3.54 -8.95 13.30
N LEU A 104 3.46 -9.35 14.58
CA LEU A 104 2.20 -9.73 15.20
C LEU A 104 1.18 -8.59 15.23
N PRO A 105 1.52 -7.36 15.67
CA PRO A 105 0.60 -6.22 15.54
C PRO A 105 0.17 -5.94 14.10
N MET A 106 1.08 -6.06 13.13
CA MET A 106 0.76 -5.84 11.71
C MET A 106 -0.18 -6.92 11.15
N ILE A 107 -0.02 -8.17 11.57
CA ILE A 107 -0.92 -9.27 11.22
C ILE A 107 -2.31 -9.01 11.78
N GLU A 108 -2.41 -8.61 13.05
CA GLU A 108 -3.69 -8.29 13.68
C GLU A 108 -4.41 -7.15 12.93
N VAL A 109 -3.69 -6.09 12.59
CA VAL A 109 -4.20 -4.99 11.77
C VAL A 109 -4.71 -5.49 10.42
N SER A 110 -3.94 -6.33 9.73
CA SER A 110 -4.32 -6.87 8.42
C SER A 110 -5.58 -7.72 8.46
N VAL A 111 -5.68 -8.60 9.46
CA VAL A 111 -6.87 -9.46 9.66
C VAL A 111 -8.08 -8.61 10.05
N GLY A 112 -7.89 -7.58 10.88
CA GLY A 112 -8.97 -6.68 11.32
C GLY A 112 -9.50 -5.77 10.22
N VAL A 113 -8.68 -5.39 9.23
CA VAL A 113 -9.12 -4.59 8.08
C VAL A 113 -9.69 -5.48 6.97
N GLY A 114 -9.11 -6.67 6.73
CA GLY A 114 -9.69 -7.68 5.85
C GLY A 114 -9.57 -7.40 4.34
N THR A 115 -8.41 -6.92 3.88
CA THR A 115 -8.17 -6.54 2.46
C THR A 115 -7.70 -7.69 1.55
N SER A 116 -7.40 -8.87 2.09
CA SER A 116 -6.90 -10.01 1.30
C SER A 116 -8.05 -10.76 0.63
N ASP A 117 -7.89 -11.07 -0.66
CA ASP A 117 -8.83 -11.91 -1.43
C ASP A 117 -8.75 -13.39 -1.03
N LEU A 118 -7.64 -13.80 -0.40
CA LEU A 118 -7.40 -15.17 0.02
C LEU A 118 -7.97 -15.46 1.42
N ILE A 119 -8.14 -16.76 1.70
CA ILE A 119 -8.52 -17.25 3.02
C ILE A 119 -7.53 -16.72 4.10
N PRO A 120 -8.02 -16.29 5.28
CA PRO A 120 -7.20 -15.63 6.29
C PRO A 120 -5.93 -16.39 6.70
N ALA A 121 -6.00 -17.73 6.73
CA ALA A 121 -4.87 -18.57 7.10
C ALA A 121 -3.66 -18.43 6.15
N VAL A 122 -3.90 -18.28 4.85
CA VAL A 122 -2.84 -18.11 3.85
C VAL A 122 -2.19 -16.73 3.99
N ASN A 123 -3.00 -15.70 4.20
CA ASN A 123 -2.51 -14.35 4.44
C ASN A 123 -1.66 -14.27 5.72
N ILE A 124 -2.13 -14.89 6.82
CA ILE A 124 -1.37 -14.96 8.08
C ILE A 124 -0.03 -15.69 7.87
N LEU A 125 -0.03 -16.85 7.22
CA LEU A 125 1.18 -17.62 6.95
C LEU A 125 2.20 -16.78 6.16
N TRP A 126 1.74 -16.07 5.13
CA TRP A 126 2.55 -15.17 4.32
C TRP A 126 3.19 -14.08 5.17
N LEU A 127 2.40 -13.38 5.98
CA LEU A 127 2.87 -12.28 6.83
C LEU A 127 3.85 -12.78 7.91
N VAL A 128 3.57 -13.93 8.53
CA VAL A 128 4.50 -14.57 9.49
C VAL A 128 5.84 -14.86 8.82
N GLY A 129 5.83 -15.48 7.64
CA GLY A 129 7.05 -15.76 6.88
C GLY A 129 7.81 -14.50 6.52
N LEU A 130 7.10 -13.46 6.08
CA LEU A 130 7.69 -12.17 5.70
C LEU A 130 8.36 -11.45 6.87
N PHE A 131 7.68 -11.32 8.01
CA PHE A 131 8.23 -10.65 9.18
C PHE A 131 9.32 -11.47 9.86
N ALA A 132 9.23 -12.80 9.85
CA ALA A 132 10.33 -13.67 10.27
C ALA A 132 11.57 -13.46 9.39
N ALA A 133 11.41 -13.45 8.06
CA ALA A 133 12.50 -13.19 7.13
C ALA A 133 13.13 -11.80 7.35
N TRP A 134 12.32 -10.77 7.58
CA TRP A 134 12.80 -9.43 7.90
C TRP A 134 13.61 -9.39 9.21
N GLY A 135 13.11 -10.01 10.28
CA GLY A 135 13.80 -10.11 11.56
C GLY A 135 15.13 -10.88 11.47
N LEU A 136 15.15 -11.97 10.70
CA LEU A 136 16.37 -12.73 10.40
C LEU A 136 17.39 -11.90 9.62
N LEU A 137 16.94 -11.12 8.63
CA LEU A 137 17.82 -10.21 7.89
C LEU A 137 18.42 -9.12 8.79
N LEU A 138 17.65 -8.58 9.74
CA LEU A 138 18.17 -7.65 10.74
C LEU A 138 19.22 -8.31 11.65
N SER A 139 18.95 -9.49 12.18
CA SER A 139 19.92 -10.25 13.00
C SER A 139 21.17 -10.61 12.20
N TRP A 140 21.03 -11.00 10.94
CA TRP A 140 22.15 -11.33 10.07
C TRP A 140 23.05 -10.12 9.78
N THR A 141 22.45 -8.99 9.38
CA THR A 141 23.19 -7.75 9.10
C THR A 141 23.91 -7.21 10.33
N THR A 142 23.21 -7.14 11.48
CA THR A 142 23.80 -6.70 12.75
C THR A 142 24.89 -7.65 13.26
N GLY A 143 24.67 -8.97 13.16
CA GLY A 143 25.67 -9.98 13.52
C GLY A 143 26.93 -9.92 12.65
N ASN A 144 26.79 -9.58 11.36
CA ASN A 144 27.94 -9.37 10.48
C ASN A 144 28.73 -8.11 10.84
N LEU A 145 28.04 -7.03 11.22
CA LEU A 145 28.68 -5.80 11.72
C LEU A 145 29.42 -6.04 13.05
N TYR A 146 28.83 -6.83 13.95
CA TYR A 146 29.47 -7.18 15.23
C TYR A 146 30.76 -7.99 15.03
N LYS A 147 30.78 -8.93 14.06
CA LYS A 147 32.01 -9.66 13.71
C LYS A 147 33.12 -8.72 13.23
N TYR A 148 32.76 -7.70 12.47
CA TYR A 148 33.71 -6.70 11.99
C TYR A 148 34.30 -5.88 13.15
N GLU A 149 33.46 -5.40 14.06
CA GLU A 149 33.90 -4.63 15.23
C GLU A 149 34.80 -5.45 16.17
N GLN A 150 34.46 -6.72 16.39
CA GLN A 150 35.27 -7.63 17.21
C GLN A 150 36.66 -7.88 16.60
N ALA A 151 36.75 -8.10 15.29
CA ALA A 151 38.02 -8.28 14.59
C ALA A 151 38.92 -7.03 14.66
N VAL A 152 38.34 -5.84 14.61
CA VAL A 152 39.06 -4.56 14.77
C VAL A 152 39.53 -4.39 16.22
N SER A 153 38.73 -4.79 17.20
CA SER A 153 39.02 -4.58 18.62
C SER A 153 40.01 -5.60 19.20
N GLU A 154 40.09 -6.82 18.66
CA GLU A 154 41.00 -7.89 19.13
C GLU A 154 42.44 -7.71 18.63
N GLY A 155 42.72 -6.64 17.87
CA GLY A 155 44.07 -6.29 17.47
C GLY A 155 44.76 -7.37 16.63
N GLU A 156 43.99 -8.24 15.97
CA GLU A 156 44.54 -9.08 14.92
C GLU A 156 45.21 -8.16 13.91
N PRO A 157 46.48 -8.41 13.55
CA PRO A 157 47.17 -7.59 12.57
C PRO A 157 46.52 -7.87 11.21
N GLU A 158 45.47 -7.13 10.92
CA GLU A 158 44.98 -7.03 9.57
C GLU A 158 46.09 -6.37 8.76
N ILE A 159 46.80 -7.20 8.01
CA ILE A 159 47.27 -6.86 6.68
C ILE A 159 46.03 -6.61 5.83
N ARG A 160 45.21 -5.62 6.18
CA ARG A 160 44.30 -4.97 5.27
C ARG A 160 45.00 -3.70 4.88
N ASP A 161 45.69 -3.83 3.76
CA ASP A 161 45.75 -2.77 2.78
C ASP A 161 44.38 -2.06 2.81
N VAL A 162 44.35 -0.85 3.38
CA VAL A 162 43.25 0.07 3.17
C VAL A 162 43.29 0.29 1.67
N GLN A 163 42.60 -0.57 0.91
CA GLN A 163 42.41 -0.36 -0.50
C GLN A 163 41.57 0.90 -0.57
N ARG A 164 42.27 2.03 -0.62
CA ARG A 164 41.70 3.32 -0.96
C ARG A 164 41.02 3.05 -2.29
N LEU A 165 39.70 2.88 -2.25
CA LEU A 165 38.91 2.63 -3.43
C LEU A 165 39.31 3.72 -4.41
N ASN A 166 39.94 3.30 -5.50
CA ASN A 166 40.42 4.22 -6.50
C ASN A 166 39.21 5.03 -6.96
N ARG A 167 39.37 6.32 -7.27
CA ARG A 167 38.20 7.20 -7.56
C ARG A 167 37.28 6.58 -8.62
N ARG A 168 37.86 5.86 -9.60
CA ARG A 168 37.13 5.06 -10.59
C ARG A 168 36.35 3.89 -9.99
N GLN A 169 36.97 3.10 -9.11
CA GLN A 169 36.29 1.98 -8.43
C GLN A 169 35.10 2.49 -7.61
N PHE A 170 35.28 3.57 -6.86
CA PHE A 170 34.20 4.20 -6.10
C PHE A 170 33.05 4.67 -7.00
N LEU A 171 33.36 5.40 -8.08
CA LEU A 171 32.34 5.86 -9.03
C LEU A 171 31.64 4.71 -9.77
N ILE A 172 32.36 3.63 -10.08
CA ILE A 172 31.77 2.44 -10.71
C ILE A 172 30.87 1.72 -9.71
N THR A 173 31.29 1.51 -8.47
CA THR A 173 30.46 0.84 -7.46
C THR A 173 29.22 1.65 -7.13
N LEU A 174 29.37 2.97 -6.92
CA LEU A 174 28.25 3.86 -6.64
C LEU A 174 27.33 3.99 -7.86
N GLY A 175 27.88 4.25 -9.04
CA GLY A 175 27.13 4.37 -10.28
C GLY A 175 26.40 3.08 -10.66
N ALA A 176 27.05 1.93 -10.51
CA ALA A 176 26.43 0.63 -10.76
C ALA A 176 25.34 0.30 -9.75
N ALA A 177 25.53 0.63 -8.46
CA ALA A 177 24.50 0.44 -7.44
C ALA A 177 23.27 1.32 -7.72
N SER A 178 23.47 2.61 -7.99
CA SER A 178 22.39 3.53 -8.35
C SER A 178 21.69 3.12 -9.65
N ALA A 179 22.43 2.71 -10.68
CA ALA A 179 21.87 2.21 -11.93
C ALA A 179 21.07 0.92 -11.72
N SER A 180 21.58 -0.02 -10.92
CA SER A 180 20.88 -1.28 -10.62
C SER A 180 19.57 -1.02 -9.87
N ILE A 181 19.58 -0.14 -8.86
CA ILE A 181 18.37 0.27 -8.14
C ILE A 181 17.38 0.93 -9.11
N THR A 182 17.86 1.81 -9.99
CA THR A 182 17.01 2.50 -10.97
C THR A 182 16.44 1.53 -12.00
N VAL A 183 17.23 0.61 -12.55
CA VAL A 183 16.79 -0.36 -13.56
C VAL A 183 15.85 -1.39 -12.95
N VAL A 184 16.15 -1.92 -11.76
CA VAL A 184 15.23 -2.83 -11.05
C VAL A 184 13.96 -2.10 -10.65
N GLY A 185 14.07 -0.88 -10.14
CA GLY A 185 12.92 -0.05 -9.78
C GLY A 185 12.05 0.29 -10.99
N THR A 186 12.65 0.68 -12.12
CA THR A 186 11.94 1.00 -13.36
C THR A 186 11.38 -0.25 -14.03
N GLY A 187 12.12 -1.36 -14.02
CA GLY A 187 11.65 -2.65 -14.55
C GLY A 187 10.46 -3.17 -13.77
N LEU A 188 10.50 -3.04 -12.44
CA LEU A 188 9.38 -3.37 -11.58
C LEU A 188 8.21 -2.41 -11.82
N ALA A 189 8.45 -1.09 -11.86
CA ALA A 189 7.42 -0.09 -12.12
C ALA A 189 6.74 -0.29 -13.47
N THR A 190 7.49 -0.55 -14.55
CA THR A 190 6.95 -0.76 -15.90
C THR A 190 6.19 -2.08 -16.03
N PHE A 191 6.66 -3.13 -15.36
CA PHE A 191 5.93 -4.40 -15.29
C PHE A 191 4.60 -4.24 -14.54
N LEU A 192 4.60 -3.50 -13.44
CA LEU A 192 3.42 -3.22 -12.62
C LEU A 192 2.45 -2.23 -13.31
N GLU A 193 2.97 -1.25 -14.04
CA GLU A 193 2.14 -0.32 -14.81
C GLU A 193 1.38 -1.06 -15.92
N ARG A 194 1.90 -2.20 -16.41
CA ARG A 194 1.20 -3.03 -17.39
C ARG A 194 0.01 -3.79 -16.79
N SER A 195 0.07 -4.22 -15.53
CA SER A 195 -1.08 -4.86 -14.85
C SER A 195 -2.12 -3.83 -14.44
N GLU A 196 -1.69 -2.69 -13.90
CA GLU A 196 -2.58 -1.58 -13.55
C GLU A 196 -3.23 -0.93 -14.76
N ARG A 197 -2.52 -0.74 -15.88
CA ARG A 197 -3.12 -0.22 -17.11
C ARG A 197 -4.19 -1.17 -17.62
N SER A 198 -3.98 -2.48 -17.59
CA SER A 198 -5.03 -3.44 -17.98
C SER A 198 -6.26 -3.38 -17.07
N ARG A 199 -6.08 -3.17 -15.75
CA ARG A 199 -7.19 -3.04 -14.79
C ARG A 199 -7.90 -1.69 -14.92
N ARG A 200 -7.17 -0.56 -14.96
CA ARG A 200 -7.76 0.77 -15.22
C ARG A 200 -8.40 0.83 -16.60
N GLN A 201 -7.82 0.17 -17.59
CA GLN A 201 -8.41 0.08 -18.91
C GLN A 201 -9.64 -0.84 -18.91
N ALA A 202 -9.69 -1.91 -18.11
CA ALA A 202 -10.91 -2.70 -17.90
C ALA A 202 -11.98 -1.94 -17.08
N GLU A 203 -11.60 -1.08 -16.14
CA GLU A 203 -12.51 -0.18 -15.42
C GLU A 203 -13.01 0.97 -16.32
N LEU A 204 -12.13 1.53 -17.15
CA LEU A 204 -12.48 2.50 -18.17
C LEU A 204 -13.35 1.85 -19.24
N GLU A 205 -13.04 0.64 -19.70
CA GLU A 205 -13.84 -0.13 -20.66
C GLU A 205 -15.14 -0.62 -20.03
N GLY A 206 -15.19 -0.95 -18.74
CA GLY A 206 -16.42 -1.28 -18.00
C GLY A 206 -17.30 -0.05 -17.73
N SER A 207 -16.71 1.10 -17.43
CA SER A 207 -17.42 2.37 -17.32
C SER A 207 -17.79 2.97 -18.68
N MET A 208 -17.04 2.67 -19.75
CA MET A 208 -17.35 3.00 -21.14
C MET A 208 -18.33 2.00 -21.77
N ALA A 209 -18.38 0.74 -21.31
CA ALA A 209 -19.44 -0.21 -21.64
C ALA A 209 -20.79 0.27 -21.11
N HIS A 210 -20.80 1.07 -20.03
CA HIS A 210 -21.98 1.84 -19.59
C HIS A 210 -22.12 3.21 -20.27
N GLN A 211 -21.22 3.57 -21.17
CA GLN A 211 -21.23 4.86 -21.90
C GLN A 211 -21.69 4.69 -23.36
N VAL A 212 -21.82 3.45 -23.85
CA VAL A 212 -22.52 3.12 -25.11
C VAL A 212 -23.47 1.94 -24.91
N GLU A 213 -24.10 1.84 -23.74
CA GLU A 213 -25.51 1.48 -23.79
C GLU A 213 -26.23 2.79 -24.13
N VAL A 214 -26.15 3.18 -25.41
CA VAL A 214 -27.28 3.89 -26.02
C VAL A 214 -28.43 2.98 -25.68
N LEU A 215 -29.22 3.36 -24.68
CA LEU A 215 -30.34 2.59 -24.14
C LEU A 215 -31.01 1.83 -25.28
N GLU A 216 -30.61 0.58 -25.52
CA GLU A 216 -31.15 -0.21 -26.62
C GLU A 216 -32.54 -0.62 -26.13
N GLY A 217 -33.50 0.27 -26.38
CA GLY A 217 -34.92 0.05 -26.09
C GLY A 217 -35.54 0.88 -24.97
N LYS A 218 -34.80 1.73 -24.23
CA LYS A 218 -35.40 2.67 -23.26
C LYS A 218 -35.05 4.11 -23.61
N GLN A 219 -35.77 4.69 -24.56
CA GLN A 219 -35.74 6.14 -24.76
C GLN A 219 -36.08 6.83 -23.43
N LEU A 220 -35.19 7.70 -22.95
CA LEU A 220 -35.47 8.51 -21.77
C LEU A 220 -36.70 9.39 -22.07
N PRO A 221 -37.60 9.64 -21.10
CA PRO A 221 -38.82 10.43 -21.32
C PRO A 221 -38.57 11.83 -21.89
N ASN A 222 -37.36 12.37 -21.72
CA ASN A 222 -36.92 13.69 -22.15
C ASN A 222 -35.86 13.66 -23.29
N LEU A 223 -35.69 12.53 -23.99
CA LEU A 223 -34.68 12.41 -25.07
C LEU A 223 -34.88 13.44 -26.19
N ASP A 224 -36.13 13.83 -26.45
CA ASP A 224 -36.52 14.81 -27.47
C ASP A 224 -36.67 16.25 -26.92
N ASP A 225 -36.32 16.49 -25.64
CA ASP A 225 -36.47 17.79 -25.01
C ASP A 225 -35.36 18.75 -25.48
N PRO A 226 -35.68 19.93 -26.08
CA PRO A 226 -34.69 20.85 -26.65
C PRO A 226 -33.81 21.58 -25.61
N VAL A 227 -33.80 21.14 -24.34
CA VAL A 227 -33.06 21.79 -23.26
C VAL A 227 -31.56 21.54 -23.45
N THR A 228 -30.91 22.49 -24.12
CA THR A 228 -29.46 22.54 -24.18
C THR A 228 -28.95 23.32 -22.96
N PRO A 229 -27.89 22.84 -22.28
CA PRO A 229 -27.28 23.60 -21.19
C PRO A 229 -26.88 24.98 -21.69
N ALA A 230 -27.30 26.02 -20.98
CA ALA A 230 -26.88 27.38 -21.30
C ALA A 230 -25.35 27.48 -21.22
N PRO A 231 -24.68 28.31 -22.05
CA PRO A 231 -23.23 28.49 -21.98
C PRO A 231 -22.76 28.82 -20.56
N GLY A 232 -21.83 28.03 -20.03
CA GLY A 232 -21.32 28.18 -18.65
C GLY A 232 -22.13 27.47 -17.57
N THR A 233 -23.23 26.78 -17.92
CA THR A 233 -23.96 25.90 -17.00
C THR A 233 -23.52 24.44 -17.14
N ARG A 234 -23.66 23.68 -16.06
CA ARG A 234 -23.41 22.23 -16.07
C ARG A 234 -24.43 21.52 -16.98
N PRO A 235 -24.06 20.38 -17.59
CA PRO A 235 -25.02 19.50 -18.26
C PRO A 235 -26.16 19.08 -17.33
N GLU A 236 -27.33 18.75 -17.90
CA GLU A 236 -28.46 18.21 -17.14
C GLU A 236 -28.07 16.92 -16.40
N TYR A 237 -27.29 16.07 -17.06
CA TYR A 237 -26.76 14.83 -16.51
C TYR A 237 -25.26 14.95 -16.28
N THR A 238 -24.82 14.69 -15.06
CA THR A 238 -23.39 14.55 -14.74
C THR A 238 -22.88 13.27 -15.41
N PRO A 239 -21.89 13.33 -16.30
CA PRO A 239 -21.29 12.10 -16.84
C PRO A 239 -20.78 11.19 -15.72
N LEU A 240 -20.79 9.87 -15.93
CA LEU A 240 -20.38 8.91 -14.89
C LEU A 240 -18.94 9.16 -14.39
N LYS A 241 -18.04 9.60 -15.28
CA LYS A 241 -16.65 9.97 -14.93
C LYS A 241 -16.56 11.20 -14.04
N ASP A 242 -17.56 12.09 -14.09
CA ASP A 242 -17.62 13.35 -13.36
C ASP A 242 -18.49 13.22 -12.08
N HIS A 243 -18.99 12.02 -11.79
CA HIS A 243 -19.68 11.75 -10.53
C HIS A 243 -18.70 11.87 -9.37
N TYR A 244 -19.14 12.57 -8.33
CA TYR A 244 -18.40 12.70 -7.10
C TYR A 244 -18.24 11.32 -6.42
N LYS A 245 -16.99 10.94 -6.13
CA LYS A 245 -16.64 9.68 -5.46
C LYS A 245 -16.00 10.01 -4.11
N VAL A 246 -16.48 9.37 -3.05
CA VAL A 246 -15.86 9.43 -1.72
C VAL A 246 -15.56 8.02 -1.28
N PHE A 247 -14.27 7.71 -1.16
CA PHE A 247 -13.80 6.43 -0.64
C PHE A 247 -13.08 6.69 0.68
N ILE A 248 -13.56 6.03 1.73
CA ILE A 248 -12.92 6.10 3.06
C ILE A 248 -11.66 5.22 3.09
N GLU A 249 -11.67 4.13 2.34
CA GLU A 249 -10.55 3.17 2.28
C GLU A 249 -9.57 3.54 1.17
N VAL A 250 -8.27 3.30 1.38
CA VAL A 250 -7.18 3.57 0.44
C VAL A 250 -7.36 2.88 -0.92
N GLU A 251 -8.09 1.78 -0.94
CA GLU A 251 -8.46 1.07 -2.16
C GLU A 251 -9.99 0.97 -2.26
N PRO A 252 -10.56 1.00 -3.48
CA PRO A 252 -11.98 0.74 -3.66
C PRO A 252 -12.33 -0.68 -3.21
N THR A 253 -13.43 -0.82 -2.48
CA THR A 253 -13.98 -2.13 -2.13
C THR A 253 -14.56 -2.79 -3.39
N GLU A 254 -14.01 -3.95 -3.78
CA GLU A 254 -14.58 -4.78 -4.82
C GLU A 254 -15.59 -5.76 -4.20
N ILE A 255 -16.77 -5.84 -4.79
CA ILE A 255 -17.86 -6.68 -4.31
C ILE A 255 -18.28 -7.63 -5.43
N ASP A 256 -18.20 -8.93 -5.16
CA ASP A 256 -18.74 -9.94 -6.05
C ASP A 256 -20.27 -9.99 -5.93
N GLY A 257 -20.95 -9.56 -6.99
CA GLY A 257 -22.41 -9.52 -7.04
C GLY A 257 -23.10 -10.88 -6.89
N SER A 258 -22.38 -12.00 -7.13
CA SER A 258 -22.95 -13.34 -6.98
C SER A 258 -22.99 -13.83 -5.52
N THR A 259 -22.11 -13.29 -4.68
CA THR A 259 -22.02 -13.63 -3.24
C THR A 259 -22.56 -12.52 -2.35
N TRP A 260 -22.88 -11.36 -2.93
CA TRP A 260 -23.39 -10.21 -2.19
C TRP A 260 -24.83 -10.41 -1.70
N HIS A 261 -25.08 -9.96 -0.47
CA HIS A 261 -26.40 -9.98 0.15
C HIS A 261 -26.66 -8.66 0.90
N LEU A 262 -27.89 -8.15 0.82
CA LEU A 262 -28.38 -7.00 1.59
C LEU A 262 -29.17 -7.45 2.82
N PRO A 263 -28.63 -7.29 4.03
CA PRO A 263 -29.37 -7.58 5.25
C PRO A 263 -30.42 -6.49 5.54
N ILE A 264 -31.71 -6.87 5.59
CA ILE A 264 -32.77 -6.06 6.19
C ILE A 264 -32.98 -6.53 7.62
N THR A 265 -32.47 -5.75 8.58
CA THR A 265 -32.47 -6.07 10.01
C THR A 265 -32.90 -4.86 10.84
N GLY A 266 -33.02 -5.01 12.17
CA GLY A 266 -33.42 -3.94 13.10
C GLY A 266 -34.88 -4.05 13.54
N LEU A 267 -35.61 -2.92 13.58
CA LEU A 267 -37.01 -2.87 14.00
C LEU A 267 -37.95 -3.25 12.84
N VAL A 268 -37.84 -4.51 12.38
CA VAL A 268 -38.68 -5.09 11.33
C VAL A 268 -39.34 -6.37 11.85
N GLU A 269 -40.57 -6.66 11.39
CA GLU A 269 -41.30 -7.86 11.81
C GLU A 269 -40.64 -9.15 11.31
N ASN A 270 -40.10 -9.14 10.08
CA ASN A 270 -39.46 -10.28 9.44
C ASN A 270 -38.10 -9.86 8.84
N PRO A 271 -36.98 -10.06 9.56
CA PRO A 271 -35.65 -9.86 9.00
C PRO A 271 -35.40 -10.77 7.81
N LEU A 272 -34.75 -10.25 6.76
CA LEU A 272 -34.50 -11.00 5.54
C LEU A 272 -33.18 -10.57 4.89
N MET A 273 -32.65 -11.43 4.02
CA MET A 273 -31.42 -11.19 3.26
C MET A 273 -31.78 -11.19 1.79
N LEU A 274 -31.59 -10.06 1.09
CA LEU A 274 -31.84 -9.97 -0.35
C LEU A 274 -30.55 -10.21 -1.13
N THR A 275 -30.63 -11.03 -2.16
CA THR A 275 -29.58 -11.19 -3.17
C THR A 275 -29.71 -10.12 -4.25
N LYS A 276 -28.69 -9.97 -5.11
CA LYS A 276 -28.73 -9.04 -6.24
C LYS A 276 -29.89 -9.34 -7.21
N GLU A 277 -30.29 -10.60 -7.35
CA GLU A 277 -31.37 -11.02 -8.26
C GLU A 277 -32.76 -10.64 -7.75
N GLU A 278 -32.89 -10.39 -6.45
CA GLU A 278 -34.16 -10.05 -5.79
C GLU A 278 -34.40 -8.53 -5.68
N LEU A 279 -33.42 -7.71 -6.09
CA LEU A 279 -33.51 -6.24 -6.16
C LEU A 279 -33.94 -5.76 -7.55
#